data_AF-A0AB36MF10-F1
#
_entry.id   AF-A0AB36MF10-F1
#
_cell.length_a   1.000
_cell.length_b   1.000
_cell.length_c   1.000
_cell.angle_alpha   90.00
_cell.angle_beta   90.00
_cell.angle_gamma   90.00
#
_symmetry.space_group_name_H-M   'P 1'
#
loop_
_entity.id
_entity.type
_entity.pdbx_description
1 polymer ?
#
loop_
_entity_poly.entity_id
_entity_poly.type
_entity_poly.pdbx_seq_one_letter_code
_entity_poly.pdbx_strand_id
1 'polypeptide(L)'
;SMKSVHLAQQILKLVNQNMTSWNKARKAYLKAPQKFTGKPKIPKYKPKGGKNIVIVDNQTAKLRANGIVEIPVMDSLKIKLQHKETNKIQQVRVIPKNNTFVIEIVYKTNKVIDYKEDNGRYLTIDPGLDNAFTLASNVKGFKPVIINGRPLKSVNQYYNKQKARLTRIYDLSKQNRNTKRLNKLDFYRNQKMLKFAHEA
;
A
#
# COMPACT_ATOMS: atom_id res chain seq x y z
N SER A 1 -15.92 13.86 -19.11
CA SER A 1 -16.01 14.96 -18.14
C SER A 1 -16.39 14.37 -16.78
N MET A 2 -15.68 14.67 -15.69
CA MET A 2 -16.11 14.26 -14.34
C MET A 2 -17.39 15.03 -14.00
N LYS A 3 -18.55 14.38 -14.14
CA LYS A 3 -19.87 15.01 -13.94
C LYS A 3 -20.21 15.30 -12.46
N SER A 4 -19.33 14.99 -11.51
CA SER A 4 -19.56 15.17 -10.07
C SER A 4 -18.56 16.15 -9.48
N VAL A 5 -19.07 17.27 -8.97
CA VAL A 5 -18.32 18.32 -8.24
C VAL A 5 -17.53 17.73 -7.08
N HIS A 6 -18.11 16.75 -6.39
CA HIS A 6 -17.48 16.05 -5.26
C HIS A 6 -16.17 15.37 -5.68
N LEU A 7 -16.13 14.68 -6.83
CA LEU A 7 -14.92 14.01 -7.32
C LEU A 7 -13.79 15.02 -7.61
N ALA A 8 -14.12 16.14 -8.26
CA ALA A 8 -13.15 17.20 -8.54
C ALA A 8 -12.58 17.81 -7.24
N GLN A 9 -13.43 18.05 -6.25
CA GLN A 9 -13.00 18.52 -4.93
C GLN A 9 -12.06 17.53 -4.24
N GLN A 10 -12.28 16.21 -4.35
CA GLN A 10 -11.37 15.23 -3.77
C GLN A 10 -9.97 15.25 -4.42
N ILE A 11 -9.89 15.48 -5.73
CA ILE A 11 -8.61 15.66 -6.42
C ILE A 11 -7.87 16.91 -5.93
N LEU A 12 -8.58 18.03 -5.76
CA LEU A 12 -8.00 19.26 -5.21
C LEU A 12 -7.50 19.06 -3.77
N LYS A 13 -8.28 18.38 -2.93
CA LYS A 13 -7.87 18.01 -1.57
C LYS A 13 -6.59 17.17 -1.56
N LEU A 14 -6.51 16.17 -2.46
CA LEU A 14 -5.31 15.34 -2.61
C LEU A 14 -4.08 16.16 -3.01
N VAL A 15 -4.22 17.10 -3.96
CA VAL A 15 -3.12 17.99 -4.36
C VAL A 15 -2.67 18.85 -3.18
N ASN A 16 -3.60 19.46 -2.45
CA ASN A 16 -3.29 20.26 -1.27
C ASN A 16 -2.57 19.43 -0.18
N GLN A 17 -3.03 18.20 0.07
CA GLN A 17 -2.39 17.27 0.99
C GLN A 17 -0.95 16.92 0.57
N ASN A 18 -0.74 16.66 -0.72
CA ASN A 18 0.60 16.35 -1.26
C ASN A 18 1.55 17.55 -1.10
N MET A 19 1.10 18.76 -1.40
CA MET A 19 1.89 19.99 -1.25
C MET A 19 2.20 20.30 0.21
N THR A 20 1.20 20.14 1.09
CA THR A 20 1.37 20.30 2.54
C THR A 20 2.40 19.32 3.10
N SER A 21 2.30 18.04 2.69
CA SER A 21 3.21 16.99 3.11
C SER A 21 4.64 17.25 2.62
N TRP A 22 4.79 17.69 1.37
CA TRP A 22 6.09 18.09 0.83
C TRP A 22 6.70 19.26 1.60
N ASN A 23 5.93 20.30 1.93
CA ASN A 23 6.44 21.46 2.67
C ASN A 23 6.90 21.04 4.09
N LYS A 24 6.13 20.19 4.77
CA LYS A 24 6.52 19.60 6.07
C LYS A 24 7.83 18.81 5.94
N ALA A 25 7.93 17.93 4.94
CA ALA A 25 9.14 17.15 4.69
C ALA A 25 10.35 18.05 4.37
N ARG A 26 10.18 19.08 3.54
CA ARG A 26 11.23 20.07 3.24
C ARG A 26 11.72 20.78 4.50
N LYS A 27 10.82 21.26 5.35
CA LYS A 27 11.19 21.91 6.62
C LYS A 27 11.93 20.96 7.56
N ALA A 28 11.48 19.71 7.66
CA ALA A 28 12.14 18.69 8.46
C ALA A 28 13.54 18.34 7.92
N TYR A 29 13.69 18.26 6.58
CA TYR A 29 14.97 18.05 5.93
C TYR A 29 15.96 19.18 6.21
N LEU A 30 15.54 20.44 6.17
CA LEU A 30 16.42 21.58 6.48
C LEU A 30 16.97 21.54 7.92
N LYS A 31 16.20 20.97 8.86
CA LYS A 31 16.63 20.83 10.26
C LYS A 31 17.54 19.61 10.50
N ALA A 32 17.28 18.51 9.80
CA ALA A 32 18.03 17.26 10.00
C ALA A 32 18.19 16.50 8.67
N PRO A 33 19.10 16.95 7.76
CA PRO A 33 19.30 16.32 6.46
C PRO A 33 19.67 14.84 6.54
N GLN A 34 20.43 14.45 7.57
CA GLN A 34 20.90 13.09 7.84
C GLN A 34 19.77 12.07 8.08
N LYS A 35 18.56 12.53 8.44
CA LYS A 35 17.38 11.66 8.60
C LYS A 35 16.73 11.29 7.27
N PHE A 36 17.24 11.81 6.16
CA PHE A 36 16.68 11.62 4.82
C PHE A 36 17.74 11.03 3.89
N THR A 37 17.28 10.16 2.98
CA THR A 37 18.13 9.63 1.89
C THR A 37 18.39 10.65 0.78
N GLY A 38 17.79 11.84 0.88
CA GLY A 38 17.98 12.94 -0.05
C GLY A 38 16.95 14.04 0.16
N LYS A 39 17.15 15.18 -0.52
CA LYS A 39 16.25 16.34 -0.42
C LYS A 39 14.84 15.99 -0.93
N PRO A 40 13.78 16.27 -0.15
CA PRO A 40 12.40 16.07 -0.59
C PRO A 40 12.07 16.84 -1.88
N LYS A 41 11.60 16.11 -2.89
CA LYS A 41 11.26 16.67 -4.21
C LYS A 41 9.81 17.13 -4.24
N ILE A 42 9.55 18.25 -4.92
CA ILE A 42 8.20 18.78 -5.11
C ILE A 42 7.35 17.76 -5.91
N PRO A 43 6.06 17.56 -5.54
CA PRO A 43 5.15 16.76 -6.34
C PRO A 43 5.06 17.26 -7.77
N LYS A 44 5.07 16.33 -8.74
CA LYS A 44 4.97 16.65 -10.18
C LYS A 44 3.60 16.26 -10.72
N TYR A 45 3.18 16.95 -11.77
CA TYR A 45 2.02 16.56 -12.56
C TYR A 45 2.20 15.16 -13.17
N LYS A 46 1.08 14.45 -13.32
CA LYS A 46 1.05 13.19 -14.10
C LYS A 46 1.14 13.51 -15.60
N PRO A 47 1.67 12.60 -16.42
CA PRO A 47 1.65 12.75 -17.87
C PRO A 47 0.23 12.98 -18.40
N LYS A 48 0.09 13.82 -19.44
CA LYS A 48 -1.19 14.04 -20.13
C LYS A 48 -1.72 12.71 -20.66
N GLY A 49 -3.02 12.44 -20.45
CA GLY A 49 -3.64 11.15 -20.80
C GLY A 49 -3.25 9.98 -19.89
N GLY A 50 -2.43 10.20 -18.86
CA GLY A 50 -2.12 9.21 -17.85
C GLY A 50 -3.29 8.94 -16.89
N LYS A 51 -3.21 7.83 -16.16
CA LYS A 51 -4.19 7.47 -15.14
C LYS A 51 -3.82 8.12 -13.80
N ASN A 52 -4.82 8.62 -13.08
CA ASN A 52 -4.67 9.10 -11.71
C ASN A 52 -5.59 8.33 -10.76
N ILE A 53 -5.35 8.44 -9.46
CA ILE A 53 -6.27 7.96 -8.45
C ILE A 53 -7.59 8.71 -8.54
N VAL A 54 -8.70 7.99 -8.40
CA VAL A 54 -10.04 8.56 -8.22
C VAL A 54 -10.46 8.31 -6.78
N ILE A 55 -10.93 9.35 -6.10
CA ILE A 55 -11.40 9.28 -4.72
C ILE A 55 -12.88 9.62 -4.72
N VAL A 56 -13.69 8.69 -4.23
CA VAL A 56 -15.12 8.84 -4.05
C VAL A 56 -15.36 8.97 -2.55
N ASP A 57 -15.91 10.10 -2.10
CA ASP A 57 -16.19 10.31 -0.68
C ASP A 57 -17.39 9.49 -0.20
N ASN A 58 -17.60 9.48 1.11
CA ASN A 58 -18.70 8.79 1.76
C ASN A 58 -20.08 9.47 1.58
N GLN A 59 -20.14 10.66 0.96
CA GLN A 59 -21.41 11.27 0.55
C GLN A 59 -21.91 10.57 -0.72
N THR A 60 -20.99 10.26 -1.63
CA THR A 60 -21.29 9.60 -2.90
C THR A 60 -21.31 8.08 -2.77
N ALA A 61 -20.27 7.47 -2.18
CA ALA A 61 -20.21 6.04 -1.93
C ALA A 61 -20.77 5.71 -0.54
N LYS A 62 -21.80 4.87 -0.46
CA LYS A 62 -22.49 4.59 0.80
C LYS A 62 -22.38 3.13 1.19
N LEU A 63 -22.08 2.89 2.47
CA LEU A 63 -22.24 1.58 3.09
C LEU A 63 -23.73 1.37 3.43
N ARG A 64 -24.31 0.30 2.90
CA ARG A 64 -25.69 -0.10 3.15
C ARG A 64 -25.77 -1.04 4.36
N ALA A 65 -26.96 -1.16 4.96
CA ALA A 65 -27.20 -1.99 6.14
C ALA A 65 -26.85 -3.48 5.93
N ASN A 66 -26.90 -3.96 4.68
CA ASN A 66 -26.50 -5.32 4.30
C ASN A 66 -24.97 -5.51 4.16
N GLY A 67 -24.16 -4.52 4.55
CA GLY A 67 -22.70 -4.58 4.49
C GLY A 67 -22.11 -4.35 3.09
N ILE A 68 -22.90 -3.88 2.12
CA ILE A 68 -22.46 -3.59 0.76
C ILE A 68 -22.14 -2.10 0.63
N VAL A 69 -20.95 -1.79 0.12
CA VAL A 69 -20.60 -0.45 -0.34
C VAL A 69 -21.04 -0.29 -1.78
N GLU A 70 -21.91 0.67 -2.02
CA GLU A 70 -22.42 1.05 -3.33
C GLU A 70 -21.71 2.32 -3.81
N ILE A 71 -21.25 2.32 -5.06
CA ILE A 71 -20.46 3.39 -5.67
C ILE A 71 -21.20 3.86 -6.94
N PRO A 72 -22.17 4.80 -6.81
CA PRO A 72 -23.06 5.18 -7.92
C PRO A 72 -22.34 5.74 -9.14
N VAL A 73 -21.23 6.46 -8.93
CA VAL A 73 -20.43 7.09 -9.98
C VAL A 73 -19.59 6.11 -10.82
N MET A 74 -19.69 4.81 -10.54
CA MET A 74 -18.98 3.73 -11.25
C MET A 74 -19.95 2.62 -11.61
N ASP A 75 -20.96 2.95 -12.43
CA ASP A 75 -22.02 2.03 -12.86
C ASP A 75 -22.67 1.27 -11.70
N SER A 76 -22.86 1.99 -10.58
CA SER A 76 -23.40 1.44 -9.34
C SER A 76 -22.67 0.19 -8.85
N LEU A 77 -21.34 0.14 -8.98
CA LEU A 77 -20.51 -0.94 -8.48
C LEU A 77 -20.79 -1.22 -7.00
N LYS A 78 -20.98 -2.51 -6.68
CA LYS A 78 -21.29 -3.01 -5.34
C LYS A 78 -20.17 -3.91 -4.83
N ILE A 79 -19.64 -3.58 -3.66
CA ILE A 79 -18.57 -4.35 -3.02
C ILE A 79 -19.02 -4.73 -1.60
N LYS A 80 -19.04 -6.03 -1.30
CA LYS A 80 -19.34 -6.53 0.04
C LYS A 80 -18.12 -6.37 0.94
N LEU A 81 -18.28 -5.70 2.08
CA LEU A 81 -17.23 -5.62 3.08
C LEU A 81 -17.08 -6.94 3.82
N GLN A 82 -15.84 -7.32 4.08
CA GLN A 82 -15.52 -8.48 4.93
C GLN A 82 -15.73 -8.15 6.42
N HIS A 83 -15.46 -6.89 6.81
CA HIS A 83 -15.61 -6.39 8.18
C HIS A 83 -17.03 -5.90 8.45
N LYS A 84 -17.90 -6.82 8.86
CA LYS A 84 -19.35 -6.57 9.10
C LYS A 84 -19.62 -5.56 10.21
N GLU A 85 -18.68 -5.37 11.13
CA GLU A 85 -18.75 -4.40 12.23
C GLU A 85 -18.59 -2.95 11.77
N THR A 86 -18.16 -2.74 10.53
CA THR A 86 -17.99 -1.40 9.97
C THR A 86 -19.35 -0.77 9.75
N ASN A 87 -19.60 0.39 10.36
CA ASN A 87 -20.85 1.14 10.20
C ASN A 87 -20.71 2.37 9.28
N LYS A 88 -19.48 2.84 9.05
CA LYS A 88 -19.21 4.04 8.26
C LYS A 88 -17.91 3.92 7.48
N ILE A 89 -17.97 4.24 6.19
CA ILE A 89 -16.79 4.43 5.36
C ILE A 89 -16.39 5.92 5.32
N GLN A 90 -15.12 6.18 5.05
CA GLN A 90 -14.60 7.53 4.84
C GLN A 90 -14.57 7.88 3.35
N GLN A 91 -14.06 6.96 2.53
CA GLN A 91 -13.92 7.13 1.09
C GLN A 91 -13.65 5.78 0.42
N VAL A 92 -13.90 5.73 -0.88
CA VAL A 92 -13.43 4.68 -1.78
C VAL A 92 -12.34 5.25 -2.69
N ARG A 93 -11.23 4.56 -2.82
CA ARG A 93 -10.11 4.95 -3.69
C ARG A 93 -9.98 3.94 -4.83
N VAL A 94 -9.96 4.42 -6.06
CA VAL A 94 -9.67 3.61 -7.25
C VAL A 94 -8.29 3.98 -7.76
N ILE A 95 -7.36 3.03 -7.59
CA ILE A 95 -5.93 3.24 -7.83
C ILE A 95 -5.50 2.45 -9.06
N PRO A 96 -5.03 3.11 -10.12
CA PRO A 96 -4.43 2.41 -11.26
C PRO A 96 -3.10 1.76 -10.84
N LYS A 97 -2.97 0.45 -11.02
CA LYS A 97 -1.77 -0.32 -10.67
C LYS A 97 -1.48 -1.37 -11.74
N ASN A 98 -0.39 -1.23 -12.48
CA ASN A 98 0.06 -2.18 -13.51
C ASN A 98 -1.07 -2.71 -14.43
N ASN A 99 -1.72 -1.81 -15.18
CA ASN A 99 -2.85 -2.08 -16.07
C ASN A 99 -4.14 -2.62 -15.41
N THR A 100 -4.19 -2.81 -14.10
CA THR A 100 -5.42 -3.08 -13.36
C THR A 100 -5.81 -1.88 -12.49
N PHE A 101 -6.99 -1.94 -11.88
CA PHE A 101 -7.43 -0.98 -10.88
C PHE A 101 -7.63 -1.70 -9.54
N VAL A 102 -7.06 -1.14 -8.48
CA VAL A 102 -7.28 -1.60 -7.11
C VAL A 102 -8.32 -0.68 -6.49
N ILE A 103 -9.37 -1.26 -5.94
CA ILE A 103 -10.41 -0.53 -5.21
C ILE A 103 -10.17 -0.71 -3.73
N GLU A 104 -9.93 0.39 -3.03
CA GLU A 104 -9.71 0.40 -1.59
C GLU A 104 -10.88 1.12 -0.92
N ILE A 105 -11.53 0.44 0.03
CA ILE A 105 -12.55 1.04 0.88
C ILE A 105 -11.88 1.44 2.18
N VAL A 106 -11.81 2.75 2.44
CA VAL A 106 -11.16 3.29 3.63
C VAL A 106 -12.23 3.57 4.67
N TYR A 107 -12.06 3.01 5.86
CA TYR A 107 -12.93 3.20 7.01
C TYR A 107 -12.09 3.26 8.28
N LYS A 108 -12.66 3.85 9.34
CA LYS A 108 -12.06 3.81 10.67
C LYS A 108 -12.58 2.58 11.38
N THR A 109 -11.70 1.86 12.06
CA THR A 109 -12.10 0.82 13.00
C THR A 109 -12.42 1.47 14.34
N ASN A 110 -13.60 1.18 14.91
CA ASN A 110 -13.94 1.60 16.27
C ASN A 110 -13.30 0.71 17.34
N LYS A 111 -12.38 -0.17 16.95
CA LYS A 111 -11.61 -1.01 17.88
C LYS A 111 -10.70 -0.09 18.70
N VAL A 112 -11.09 0.14 19.95
CA VAL A 112 -10.17 0.64 20.97
C VAL A 112 -9.26 -0.53 21.33
N ILE A 113 -7.95 -0.36 21.14
CA ILE A 113 -6.97 -1.33 21.59
C ILE A 113 -6.78 -1.05 23.08
N ASP A 114 -7.38 -1.89 23.91
CA ASP A 114 -7.14 -1.87 25.34
C ASP A 114 -5.87 -2.68 25.62
N TYR A 115 -4.80 -1.99 26.00
CA TYR A 115 -3.54 -2.64 26.33
C TYR A 115 -3.66 -3.17 27.74
N LYS A 116 -3.50 -4.49 27.87
CA LYS A 116 -3.38 -5.12 29.19
C LYS A 116 -2.12 -4.60 29.88
N GLU A 117 -2.18 -4.52 31.21
CA GLU A 117 -1.01 -4.27 32.04
C GLU A 117 0.08 -5.34 31.78
N ASP A 118 1.33 -4.96 32.01
CA ASP A 118 2.44 -5.89 31.91
C ASP A 118 2.25 -7.04 32.91
N ASN A 119 2.26 -8.26 32.39
CA ASN A 119 2.10 -9.49 33.16
C ASN A 119 3.40 -10.32 33.21
N GLY A 120 4.54 -9.73 32.81
CA GLY A 120 5.84 -10.38 32.78
C GLY A 120 5.99 -11.44 31.69
N ARG A 121 5.04 -11.58 30.76
CA ARG A 121 5.10 -12.53 29.64
C ARG A 121 5.44 -11.78 28.36
N TYR A 122 6.60 -12.11 27.81
CA TYR A 122 7.15 -11.43 26.65
C TYR A 122 7.23 -12.39 25.47
N LEU A 123 6.86 -11.88 24.30
CA LEU A 123 7.08 -12.53 23.01
C LEU A 123 8.10 -11.70 22.23
N THR A 124 9.18 -12.33 21.82
CA THR A 124 10.22 -11.74 20.97
C THR A 124 10.02 -12.23 19.55
N ILE A 125 10.20 -11.33 18.58
CA ILE A 125 10.12 -11.62 17.15
C ILE A 125 11.47 -11.20 16.56
N ASP A 126 12.21 -12.17 16.06
CA ASP A 126 13.48 -11.95 15.36
C ASP A 126 13.26 -12.09 13.84
N PRO A 127 13.33 -11.00 13.06
CA PRO A 127 13.19 -11.05 11.61
C PRO A 127 14.48 -11.53 10.94
N GLY A 128 14.38 -12.55 10.08
CA GLY A 128 15.51 -13.12 9.35
C GLY A 128 15.25 -13.30 7.85
N LEU A 129 16.17 -14.01 7.17
CA LEU A 129 16.07 -14.29 5.74
C LEU A 129 15.46 -15.66 5.44
N ASP A 130 16.12 -16.73 5.89
CA ASP A 130 15.64 -18.10 5.66
C ASP A 130 14.52 -18.46 6.63
N ASN A 131 14.61 -17.96 7.86
CA ASN A 131 13.53 -17.87 8.82
C ASN A 131 13.05 -16.43 8.76
N ALA A 132 11.91 -16.16 8.10
CA ALA A 132 11.39 -14.81 7.95
C ALA A 132 11.15 -14.15 9.31
N PHE A 133 10.58 -14.93 10.23
CA PHE A 133 10.39 -14.55 11.62
C PHE A 133 10.60 -15.76 12.52
N THR A 134 11.38 -15.58 13.57
CA THR A 134 11.52 -16.53 14.67
C THR A 134 10.86 -15.93 15.91
N LEU A 135 9.93 -16.66 16.50
CA LEU A 135 9.17 -16.24 17.66
C LEU A 135 9.62 -17.06 18.88
N ALA A 136 10.00 -16.37 19.95
CA ALA A 136 10.40 -16.99 21.21
C ALA A 136 9.74 -16.26 22.40
N SER A 137 9.44 -16.98 23.48
CA SER A 137 8.79 -16.43 24.66
C SER A 137 9.41 -16.96 25.95
N ASN A 138 9.32 -16.17 27.02
CA ASN A 138 9.73 -16.58 28.37
C ASN A 138 8.67 -17.43 29.10
N VAL A 139 7.53 -17.72 28.47
CA VAL A 139 6.47 -18.56 29.04
C VAL A 139 6.90 -20.04 29.02
N LYS A 140 6.88 -20.69 30.19
CA LYS A 140 7.22 -22.12 30.34
C LYS A 140 6.36 -22.99 29.42
N GLY A 141 7.01 -23.88 28.67
CA GLY A 141 6.34 -24.81 27.74
C GLY A 141 6.02 -24.22 26.36
N PHE A 142 6.31 -22.94 26.11
CA PHE A 142 6.23 -22.35 24.77
C PHE A 142 7.26 -23.02 23.85
N LYS A 143 6.82 -23.46 22.67
CA LYS A 143 7.70 -23.99 21.63
C LYS A 143 8.00 -22.87 20.63
N PRO A 144 9.28 -22.53 20.37
CA PRO A 144 9.63 -21.52 19.38
C PRO A 144 8.98 -21.80 18.02
N VAL A 145 8.43 -20.75 17.40
CA VAL A 145 7.77 -20.84 16.10
C VAL A 145 8.67 -20.20 15.06
N ILE A 146 8.86 -20.89 13.94
CA ILE A 146 9.65 -20.39 12.82
C ILE A 146 8.74 -20.25 11.61
N ILE A 147 8.66 -19.03 11.08
CA ILE A 147 8.00 -18.75 9.81
C ILE A 147 9.04 -18.86 8.69
N ASN A 148 8.81 -19.77 7.75
CA ASN A 148 9.74 -20.04 6.65
C ASN A 148 9.81 -18.85 5.67
N GLY A 149 11.00 -18.25 5.54
CA GLY A 149 11.29 -17.14 4.63
C GLY A 149 11.89 -17.54 3.29
N ARG A 150 12.28 -18.82 3.11
CA ARG A 150 12.87 -19.31 1.84
C ARG A 150 12.00 -19.05 0.61
N PRO A 151 10.65 -19.19 0.66
CA PRO A 151 9.80 -18.83 -0.50
C PRO A 151 9.94 -17.36 -0.91
N LEU A 152 9.99 -16.45 0.08
CA LEU A 152 10.15 -15.01 -0.15
C LEU A 152 11.52 -14.70 -0.75
N LYS A 153 12.58 -15.33 -0.20
CA LYS A 153 13.95 -15.24 -0.71
C LYS A 153 14.05 -15.70 -2.17
N SER A 154 13.42 -16.82 -2.52
CA SER A 154 13.38 -17.34 -3.90
C SER A 154 12.72 -16.35 -4.87
N VAL A 155 11.56 -15.78 -4.49
CA VAL A 155 10.89 -14.73 -5.29
C VAL A 155 11.80 -13.51 -5.46
N ASN A 156 12.47 -13.08 -4.40
CA ASN A 156 13.38 -11.93 -4.45
C ASN A 156 14.61 -12.21 -5.33
N GLN A 157 15.13 -13.45 -5.30
CA GLN A 157 16.24 -13.87 -6.15
C GLN A 157 15.82 -13.87 -7.63
N TYR A 158 14.66 -14.45 -7.97
CA TYR A 158 14.10 -14.41 -9.32
C TYR A 158 13.93 -12.97 -9.81
N TYR A 159 13.35 -12.10 -8.96
CA TYR A 159 13.18 -10.69 -9.26
C TYR A 159 14.50 -10.00 -9.59
N ASN A 160 15.52 -10.17 -8.75
CA ASN A 160 16.83 -9.54 -8.95
C ASN A 160 17.50 -10.03 -10.24
N LYS A 161 17.46 -11.35 -10.53
CA LYS A 161 18.00 -11.93 -11.76
C LYS A 161 17.31 -11.36 -13.00
N GLN A 162 15.97 -11.34 -13.02
CA GLN A 162 15.21 -10.82 -14.17
C GLN A 162 15.38 -9.31 -14.33
N LYS A 163 15.42 -8.55 -13.23
CA LYS A 163 15.65 -7.10 -13.28
C LYS A 163 17.01 -6.78 -13.85
N ALA A 164 18.07 -7.46 -13.40
CA ALA A 164 19.42 -7.27 -13.93
C ALA A 164 19.49 -7.58 -15.43
N ARG A 165 18.91 -8.72 -15.85
CA ARG A 165 18.86 -9.12 -17.26
C ARG A 165 18.14 -8.09 -18.13
N LEU A 166 16.93 -7.67 -17.74
CA LEU A 166 16.14 -6.69 -18.49
C LEU A 166 16.83 -5.33 -18.53
N THR A 167 17.40 -4.89 -17.41
CA THR A 167 18.13 -3.62 -17.32
C THR A 167 19.31 -3.61 -18.28
N ARG A 168 20.12 -4.69 -18.31
CA ARG A 168 21.23 -4.83 -19.26
C ARG A 168 20.77 -4.73 -20.72
N ILE A 169 19.68 -5.41 -21.08
CA ILE A 169 19.13 -5.34 -22.45
C ILE A 169 18.74 -3.91 -22.82
N TYR A 170 18.07 -3.19 -21.91
CA TYR A 170 17.64 -1.82 -22.17
C TYR A 170 18.81 -0.84 -22.24
N ASP A 171 19.84 -1.03 -21.42
CA ASP A 171 21.04 -0.20 -21.49
C ASP A 171 21.77 -0.40 -22.83
N LEU A 172 21.92 -1.65 -23.27
CA LEU A 172 22.54 -1.99 -24.57
C LEU A 172 21.72 -1.46 -25.76
N SER A 173 20.39 -1.52 -25.67
CA SER A 173 19.50 -1.00 -26.71
C SER A 173 19.23 0.51 -26.60
N LYS A 174 19.87 1.20 -25.64
CA LYS A 174 19.63 2.62 -25.31
C LYS A 174 18.16 2.97 -25.07
N GLN A 175 17.39 2.00 -24.57
CA GLN A 175 15.98 2.15 -24.24
C GLN A 175 15.79 2.66 -22.81
N ASN A 176 14.71 3.41 -22.60
CA ASN A 176 14.30 3.82 -21.26
C ASN A 176 13.90 2.60 -20.41
N ARG A 177 14.34 2.56 -19.16
CA ARG A 177 14.01 1.50 -18.18
C ARG A 177 12.55 1.53 -17.71
N ASN A 178 11.77 2.57 -18.02
CA ASN A 178 10.33 2.62 -17.75
C ASN A 178 9.54 1.80 -18.78
N THR A 179 9.59 0.47 -18.66
CA THR A 179 8.96 -0.48 -19.59
C THR A 179 7.83 -1.26 -18.93
N LYS A 180 6.84 -1.68 -19.74
CA LYS A 180 5.75 -2.57 -19.28
C LYS A 180 6.29 -3.87 -18.65
N ARG A 181 7.40 -4.42 -19.17
CA ARG A 181 8.00 -5.66 -18.67
C ARG A 181 8.58 -5.47 -17.27
N LEU A 182 9.32 -4.38 -17.03
CA LEU A 182 9.84 -4.08 -15.68
C LEU A 182 8.73 -3.77 -14.70
N ASN A 183 7.73 -2.98 -15.11
CA ASN A 183 6.57 -2.67 -14.27
C ASN A 183 5.78 -3.95 -13.88
N LYS A 184 5.64 -4.92 -14.80
CA LYS A 184 5.02 -6.22 -14.51
C LYS A 184 5.85 -7.05 -13.54
N LEU A 185 7.18 -7.03 -13.66
CA LEU A 185 8.10 -7.73 -12.76
C LEU A 185 8.04 -7.15 -11.34
N ASP A 186 8.06 -5.81 -11.20
CA ASP A 186 7.89 -5.11 -9.92
C ASP A 186 6.52 -5.43 -9.29
N PHE A 187 5.45 -5.38 -10.09
CA PHE A 187 4.11 -5.72 -9.63
C PHE A 187 4.04 -7.16 -9.10
N TYR A 188 4.56 -8.13 -9.86
CA TYR A 188 4.61 -9.54 -9.46
C TYR A 188 5.30 -9.73 -8.11
N ARG A 189 6.51 -9.17 -7.93
CA ARG A 189 7.24 -9.24 -6.67
C ARG A 189 6.40 -8.66 -5.53
N ASN A 190 5.84 -7.46 -5.72
CA ASN A 190 5.05 -6.80 -4.68
C ASN A 190 3.80 -7.58 -4.29
N GLN A 191 3.12 -8.24 -5.22
CA GLN A 191 1.98 -9.11 -4.90
C GLN A 191 2.39 -10.32 -4.07
N LYS A 192 3.53 -10.95 -4.39
CA LYS A 192 4.07 -12.06 -3.60
C LYS A 192 4.46 -11.63 -2.18
N MET A 193 5.10 -10.47 -2.03
CA MET A 193 5.45 -9.91 -0.71
C MET A 193 4.21 -9.63 0.13
N LEU A 194 3.19 -8.99 -0.45
CA LEU A 194 1.94 -8.67 0.25
C LEU A 194 1.17 -9.93 0.65
N LYS A 195 1.12 -10.93 -0.24
CA LYS A 195 0.50 -12.22 0.06
C LYS A 195 1.20 -12.89 1.24
N PHE A 196 2.54 -12.96 1.21
CA PHE A 196 3.31 -13.51 2.31
C PHE A 196 3.04 -12.79 3.63
N ALA A 197 3.06 -11.46 3.65
CA ALA A 197 2.80 -10.67 4.86
C ALA A 197 1.36 -10.82 5.41
N HIS A 198 0.42 -11.32 4.60
CA HIS A 198 -0.95 -11.57 5.04
C HIS A 198 -1.15 -13.00 5.56
N GLU A 199 -0.40 -13.97 5.02
CA GLU A 199 -0.51 -15.39 5.35
C GLU A 199 0.45 -15.83 6.46
N ALA A 200 1.57 -15.13 6.64
CA ALA A 200 2.57 -15.33 7.68
C ALA A 200 2.08 -14.78 9.02
#